data_AF-A0A2D6MAH0-F1
#
_entry.id   AF-A0A2D6MAH0-F1
#
_cell.length_a   1.000
_cell.length_b   1.000
_cell.length_c   1.000
_cell.angle_alpha   90.00
_cell.angle_beta   90.00
_cell.angle_gamma   90.00
#
_symmetry.space_group_name_H-M   'P 1'
#
loop_
_entity.id
_entity.type
_entity.pdbx_description
1 polymer ?
#
loop_
_entity_poly.entity_id
_entity_poly.type
_entity_poly.pdbx_seq_one_letter_code
_entity_poly.pdbx_strand_id
1 'polypeptide(L)'
;KELHEGDGCWLVHCPVDECSSPHLVHPTDVYVITGDQTTSVSELGTMCYPTESIEGRGVITELHYICEAYGHRFSVNHQFHKGTTEVSITRWEDAKPDPDGGIDYHTIWRN
;
A
#
# COMPACT_ATOMS: atom_id res chain seq x y z
N LYS A 1 -1.23 22.22 8.27
CA LYS A 1 0.08 21.69 8.71
C LYS A 1 1.05 21.99 7.57
N GLU A 2 2.00 22.88 7.81
CA GLU A 2 2.87 23.46 6.78
C GLU A 2 3.81 22.39 6.21
N LEU A 3 4.00 22.44 4.88
CA LEU A 3 4.87 21.57 4.11
C LEU A 3 6.29 22.13 4.19
N HIS A 4 7.20 21.40 4.84
CA HIS A 4 8.64 21.70 4.75
C HIS A 4 9.24 20.93 3.57
N GLU A 5 9.76 21.68 2.60
CA GLU A 5 10.66 21.18 1.56
C GLU A 5 12.00 20.80 2.19
N GLY A 6 12.31 19.51 2.22
CA GLY A 6 13.59 18.97 2.66
C GLY A 6 13.55 17.45 2.57
N ASP A 7 14.21 16.90 1.55
CA ASP A 7 14.33 15.48 1.22
C ASP A 7 12.99 14.79 0.94
N GLY A 8 12.64 14.68 -0.35
CA GLY A 8 11.36 14.18 -0.88
C GLY A 8 11.03 12.70 -0.61
N CYS A 9 11.20 12.23 0.63
CA CYS A 9 10.64 11.00 1.12
C CYS A 9 9.28 11.32 1.76
N TRP A 10 8.21 11.09 1.00
CA TRP A 10 6.85 11.16 1.55
C TRP A 10 6.68 10.02 2.54
N LEU A 11 6.64 10.33 3.84
CA LEU A 11 6.37 9.35 4.88
C LEU A 11 4.91 8.93 4.82
N VAL A 12 4.66 7.64 4.59
CA VAL A 12 3.33 7.05 4.66
C VAL A 12 2.99 6.78 6.13
N HIS A 13 1.86 7.29 6.59
CA HIS A 13 1.36 7.11 7.95
C HIS A 13 0.13 6.20 7.97
N CYS A 14 -0.04 5.46 9.06
CA CYS A 14 -1.24 4.67 9.30
C CYS A 14 -2.46 5.62 9.37
N PRO A 15 -3.55 5.36 8.63
CA PRO A 15 -4.70 6.26 8.57
C PRO A 15 -5.66 6.13 9.78
N VAL A 16 -5.32 5.32 10.79
CA VAL A 16 -6.16 5.09 11.97
C VAL A 16 -5.77 6.05 13.08
N ASP A 17 -6.71 6.87 13.57
CA ASP A 17 -6.45 7.95 14.54
C ASP A 17 -5.80 7.48 15.86
N GLU A 18 -6.11 6.25 16.30
CA GLU A 18 -5.52 5.65 17.51
C GLU A 18 -4.03 5.32 17.36
N CYS A 19 -3.54 5.23 16.12
CA CYS A 19 -2.14 5.02 15.77
C CYS A 19 -1.37 6.36 15.83
N SER A 20 -1.23 6.90 17.04
CA SER A 20 -0.77 8.29 17.30
C SER A 20 0.76 8.47 17.47
N SER A 21 1.53 7.37 17.49
CA SER A 21 3.01 7.38 17.50
C SER A 21 3.55 7.24 16.07
N PRO A 22 4.80 7.63 15.74
CA PRO A 22 5.41 7.31 14.44
C PRO A 22 5.73 5.80 14.36
N HIS A 23 4.69 4.97 14.40
CA HIS A 23 4.81 3.56 14.12
C HIS A 23 5.18 3.40 12.66
N LEU A 24 6.17 2.55 12.41
CA LEU A 24 6.62 2.27 11.08
C LEU A 24 5.50 1.58 10.32
N VAL A 25 5.25 2.11 9.13
CA VAL A 25 4.37 1.51 8.16
C VAL A 25 5.27 0.81 7.15
N HIS A 26 5.02 -0.48 6.96
CA HIS A 26 5.81 -1.30 6.06
C HIS A 26 5.00 -1.60 4.80
N PRO A 27 5.58 -1.40 3.60
CA PRO A 27 4.93 -1.83 2.37
C PRO A 27 4.97 -3.36 2.28
N THR A 28 3.82 -3.97 2.02
CA THR A 28 3.68 -5.44 1.90
C THR A 28 3.63 -5.88 0.46
N ASP A 29 2.94 -5.12 -0.39
CA ASP A 29 2.70 -5.48 -1.78
C ASP A 29 2.58 -4.22 -2.66
N VAL A 30 2.94 -4.37 -3.94
CA VAL A 30 2.70 -3.36 -4.97
C VAL A 30 1.98 -4.02 -6.14
N TYR A 31 0.84 -3.46 -6.54
CA TYR A 31 0.11 -3.85 -7.72
C TYR A 31 0.18 -2.74 -8.76
N VAL A 32 0.51 -3.08 -9.99
CA VAL A 32 0.47 -2.20 -11.15
C VAL A 32 -0.53 -2.80 -12.13
N ILE A 33 -1.62 -2.07 -12.37
CA ILE A 33 -2.75 -2.52 -13.19
C ILE A 33 -2.79 -1.67 -14.45
N THR A 34 -2.71 -2.34 -15.60
CA THR A 34 -2.74 -1.70 -16.93
C THR A 34 -3.69 -2.45 -17.84
N GLY A 35 -4.83 -1.84 -18.17
CA GLY A 35 -5.84 -2.48 -19.03
C GLY A 35 -6.39 -3.76 -18.40
N ASP A 36 -6.07 -4.91 -18.98
CA ASP A 36 -6.49 -6.25 -18.56
C ASP A 36 -5.39 -7.05 -17.84
N GLN A 37 -4.27 -6.41 -17.52
CA GLN A 37 -3.11 -7.04 -16.88
C GLN A 37 -2.84 -6.42 -15.51
N THR A 38 -2.54 -7.28 -14.54
CA THR A 38 -1.99 -6.89 -13.23
C THR A 38 -0.60 -7.50 -13.05
N THR A 39 0.36 -6.66 -12.70
CA THR A 39 1.65 -7.08 -12.16
C THR A 39 1.65 -6.84 -10.66
N SER A 40 1.92 -7.88 -9.88
CA SER A 40 2.05 -7.82 -8.43
C SER A 40 3.50 -8.07 -8.03
N VAL A 41 3.97 -7.36 -7.01
CA VAL A 41 5.26 -7.56 -6.36
C VAL A 41 5.00 -7.71 -4.88
N SER A 42 5.36 -8.86 -4.32
CA SER A 42 5.29 -9.16 -2.89
C SER A 42 6.62 -9.75 -2.42
N GLU A 43 6.73 -10.11 -1.14
CA GLU A 43 7.91 -10.83 -0.62
C GLU A 43 8.15 -12.18 -1.31
N LEU A 44 7.11 -12.78 -1.91
CA LEU A 44 7.17 -14.06 -2.62
C LEU A 44 7.71 -13.89 -4.04
N GLY A 45 7.88 -12.65 -4.50
CA GLY A 45 8.41 -12.30 -5.81
C GLY A 45 7.41 -11.55 -6.68
N THR A 46 7.67 -11.54 -7.98
CA THR A 46 6.83 -10.88 -8.98
C THR A 46 5.91 -11.89 -9.66
N MET A 47 4.62 -11.56 -9.74
CA MET A 47 3.66 -12.32 -10.54
C MET A 47 2.91 -11.40 -11.51
N CYS A 48 2.61 -11.90 -12.70
CA CYS A 48 1.74 -11.25 -13.68
C CYS A 48 0.54 -12.14 -13.97
N TYR A 49 -0.67 -11.56 -13.93
CA TYR A 49 -1.90 -12.30 -14.18
C TYR A 49 -2.96 -11.41 -14.84
N PRO A 50 -3.91 -12.01 -15.58
CA PRO A 50 -5.03 -11.27 -16.13
C PRO A 50 -5.93 -10.77 -14.99
N THR A 51 -6.44 -9.55 -15.14
CA THR A 51 -7.40 -8.92 -14.21
C THR A 51 -8.68 -8.59 -14.97
N GLU A 52 -9.81 -8.48 -14.26
CA GLU A 52 -11.03 -7.94 -14.86
C GLU A 52 -10.72 -6.60 -15.51
N SER A 53 -11.06 -6.46 -16.80
CA SER A 53 -10.79 -5.25 -17.57
C SER A 53 -11.33 -4.03 -16.83
N ILE A 54 -10.44 -3.16 -16.34
CA ILE A 54 -10.86 -1.88 -15.78
C ILE A 54 -11.34 -1.02 -16.95
N GLU A 55 -12.58 -0.54 -16.87
CA GLU A 55 -13.10 0.42 -17.85
C GLU A 55 -12.36 1.76 -17.70
N GLY A 56 -11.24 1.94 -18.41
CA GLY A 56 -10.48 3.17 -18.35
C GLY A 56 -9.15 3.11 -19.11
N ARG A 57 -8.74 4.25 -19.69
CA ARG A 57 -7.36 4.45 -20.15
C ARG A 57 -6.55 5.02 -19.00
N GLY A 58 -5.54 4.29 -18.55
CA GLY A 58 -4.69 4.73 -17.46
C GLY A 58 -3.80 3.61 -16.91
N VAL A 59 -3.05 3.95 -15.87
CA VAL A 59 -2.31 3.01 -15.02
C VAL A 59 -2.86 3.19 -13.61
N ILE A 60 -3.14 2.09 -12.93
CA ILE A 60 -3.44 2.13 -11.50
C ILE A 60 -2.25 1.51 -10.77
N THR A 61 -1.75 2.19 -9.74
CA THR A 61 -0.80 1.59 -8.80
C THR A 61 -1.43 1.52 -7.43
N GLU A 62 -1.49 0.34 -6.86
CA GLU A 62 -1.98 0.12 -5.51
C GLU A 62 -0.83 -0.39 -4.64
N LEU A 63 -0.49 0.38 -3.60
CA LEU A 63 0.55 0.03 -2.63
C LEU A 63 -0.13 -0.39 -1.33
N HIS A 64 0.13 -1.62 -0.90
CA HIS A 64 -0.41 -2.16 0.35
C HIS A 64 0.58 -1.94 1.47
N TYR A 65 0.04 -1.62 2.64
CA TYR A 65 0.81 -1.27 3.82
C TYR A 65 0.24 -1.94 5.06
N ILE A 66 1.13 -2.21 6.01
CA ILE A 66 0.79 -2.67 7.35
C ILE A 66 1.46 -1.80 8.41
N CYS A 67 0.71 -1.47 9.45
CA CYS A 67 1.24 -0.84 10.65
C CYS A 67 1.83 -1.90 11.59
N GLU A 68 3.10 -1.77 11.96
CA GLU A 68 3.82 -2.72 12.83
C GLU A 68 3.16 -2.88 14.22
N ALA A 69 2.64 -1.80 14.79
CA ALA A 69 2.18 -1.80 16.19
C ALA A 69 0.81 -2.45 16.40
N TYR A 70 -0.06 -2.37 15.40
CA TYR A 70 -1.47 -2.76 15.53
C TYR A 70 -1.95 -3.69 14.40
N GLY A 71 -1.10 -3.98 13.42
CA GLY A 71 -1.47 -4.79 12.27
C GLY A 71 -2.49 -4.14 11.34
N HIS A 72 -2.76 -2.84 11.47
CA HIS A 72 -3.71 -2.15 10.59
C HIS A 72 -3.26 -2.23 9.14
N ARG A 73 -4.14 -2.74 8.27
CA ARG A 73 -3.87 -2.87 6.83
C ARG A 73 -4.60 -1.81 6.04
N PHE A 74 -3.90 -1.18 5.11
CA PHE A 74 -4.46 -0.19 4.22
C PHE A 74 -3.72 -0.18 2.89
N SER A 75 -4.38 0.29 1.83
CA SER A 75 -3.73 0.53 0.55
C SER A 75 -3.86 1.98 0.12
N VAL A 76 -2.82 2.46 -0.58
CA VAL A 76 -2.81 3.75 -1.26
C VAL A 76 -2.91 3.48 -2.75
N ASN A 77 -4.02 3.89 -3.34
CA ASN A 77 -4.34 3.73 -4.75
C ASN A 77 -4.04 5.03 -5.48
N HIS A 78 -3.24 4.96 -6.54
CA HIS A 78 -3.01 6.06 -7.47
C HIS A 78 -3.57 5.68 -8.83
N GLN A 79 -4.53 6.46 -9.32
CA GLN A 79 -5.13 6.28 -10.64
C GLN A 79 -4.62 7.38 -11.56
N PHE A 80 -3.77 7.00 -12.50
CA PHE A 80 -3.17 7.91 -13.47
C PHE A 80 -4.03 7.97 -14.73
N HIS A 81 -4.71 9.10 -14.91
CA HIS A 81 -5.46 9.42 -16.11
C HIS A 81 -4.74 10.50 -16.92
N LYS A 82 -5.20 10.75 -18.14
CA LYS A 82 -4.62 11.82 -18.96
C LYS A 82 -4.89 13.18 -18.32
N GLY A 83 -3.85 13.76 -17.71
CA GLY A 83 -3.87 15.12 -17.16
C GLY A 83 -4.35 15.23 -15.70
N THR A 84 -4.70 14.11 -15.06
CA THR A 84 -5.08 14.08 -13.64
C THR A 84 -4.53 12.82 -12.97
N THR A 85 -4.31 12.89 -11.66
CA THR A 85 -3.99 11.75 -10.82
C THR A 85 -4.93 11.78 -9.63
N GLU A 86 -5.68 10.72 -9.44
CA GLU A 86 -6.55 10.54 -8.28
C GLU A 86 -5.84 9.65 -7.27
N VAL A 87 -5.92 10.02 -5.99
CA VAL A 87 -5.32 9.26 -4.89
C VAL A 87 -6.43 8.92 -3.90
N SER A 88 -6.54 7.64 -3.54
CA SER A 88 -7.48 7.17 -2.53
C SER A 88 -6.81 6.21 -1.57
N ILE A 89 -7.29 6.20 -0.32
CA ILE A 89 -6.82 5.29 0.73
C ILE A 89 -7.97 4.33 1.06
N THR A 90 -7.69 3.03 1.03
CA THR A 90 -8.66 1.98 1.37
C THR A 90 -8.17 1.25 2.61
N ARG A 91 -9.01 1.10 3.63
CA ARG A 91 -8.70 0.27 4.80
C ARG A 91 -9.16 -1.17 4.55
N TRP A 92 -8.32 -2.12 4.97
CA TRP A 92 -8.60 -3.55 4.90
C TRP A 92 -8.86 -4.13 6.30
N GLU A 93 -9.21 -5.41 6.36
CA GLU A 93 -9.25 -6.15 7.63
C GLU A 93 -7.84 -6.16 8.24
N ASP A 94 -7.75 -5.88 9.54
CA ASP A 94 -6.48 -5.83 10.26
C ASP A 94 -5.81 -7.22 10.30
N ALA A 95 -4.48 -7.23 10.37
CA ALA A 95 -3.73 -8.48 10.50
C ALA A 95 -4.10 -9.19 11.80
N LYS A 96 -4.21 -10.51 11.73
CA LYS A 96 -4.40 -11.33 12.93
C LYS A 96 -3.09 -11.37 13.71
N PRO A 97 -3.16 -11.28 15.05
CA PRO A 97 -1.97 -11.52 15.87
C PRO A 97 -1.48 -12.95 15.66
N ASP A 98 -0.17 -13.11 15.66
CA ASP A 98 0.47 -14.42 15.69
C ASP A 98 0.20 -15.13 17.04
N PRO A 99 0.48 -16.43 17.15
CA PRO A 99 0.30 -17.17 18.41
C PRO A 99 1.14 -16.66 19.59
N ASP A 100 2.23 -15.93 19.32
CA ASP A 100 3.17 -15.41 20.30
C ASP A 100 2.83 -13.94 20.71
N GLY A 101 1.76 -13.36 20.15
CA GLY A 101 1.26 -12.03 20.43
C GLY A 101 1.88 -10.91 19.58
N GLY A 102 2.73 -11.24 18.60
CA GLY A 102 3.22 -10.34 17.56
C GLY A 102 2.22 -10.16 16.41
N ILE A 103 2.58 -9.33 15.44
CA ILE A 103 1.84 -9.22 14.17
C ILE A 103 2.62 -10.02 13.13
N ASP A 104 1.98 -11.04 12.55
CA ASP A 104 2.56 -11.75 11.41
C ASP A 104 2.42 -10.88 10.16
N TYR A 105 3.55 -10.37 9.68
CA TYR A 105 3.59 -9.58 8.46
C TYR A 105 4.86 -9.78 7.66
N HIS A 106 4.66 -9.65 6.37
CA HIS A 106 5.63 -9.90 5.33
C HIS A 106 5.78 -8.63 4.51
N THR A 107 7.01 -8.16 4.33
CA THR A 107 7.28 -6.87 3.68
C THR A 107 8.07 -7.07 2.40
N ILE A 108 7.83 -6.24 1.37
CA ILE A 108 8.57 -6.31 0.11
C ILE A 108 10.04 -5.90 0.22
N TRP A 109 10.46 -5.35 1.37
CA TRP A 109 11.81 -4.85 1.59
C TRP A 109 12.50 -5.82 2.55
N ARG A 110 13.50 -6.55 2.06
CA ARG A 110 14.37 -7.33 2.93
C ARG A 110 15.35 -6.38 3.62
N ASN A 111 15.45 -6.48 4.94
CA ASN A 111 16.68 -6.07 5.65
C ASN A 111 17.81 -7.05 5.30
#